data_AF-A0A7K2NUX8-F1
#
_entry.id   AF-A0A7K2NUX8-F1
#
_cell.length_a   1.000
_cell.length_b   1.000
_cell.length_c   1.000
_cell.angle_alpha   90.00
_cell.angle_beta   90.00
_cell.angle_gamma   90.00
#
_symmetry.space_group_name_H-M   'P 1'
#
loop_
_entity.id
_entity.type
_entity.pdbx_description
1 polymer ?
#
loop_
_entity_poly.entity_id
_entity_poly.type
_entity_poly.pdbx_seq_one_letter_code
_entity_poly.pdbx_strand_id
1 'polypeptide(L)' 'MTMTSIEPVFEIDGQRYEAGDRVRFPRAATRKDRARIYEITEAGPDGITAEVDGCRYQLSRGDIAAIGIVHADQK' A
#
# COMPACT_ATOMS: atom_id res chain seq x y z
N MET A 1 -8.27 -8.64 29.70
CA MET A 1 -8.61 -8.94 28.29
C MET A 1 -7.79 -7.98 27.44
N THR A 2 -6.68 -8.45 26.87
CA THR A 2 -5.88 -7.65 25.94
C THR A 2 -6.70 -7.44 24.69
N MET A 3 -7.14 -6.20 24.46
CA MET A 3 -7.61 -5.79 23.14
C MET A 3 -6.44 -5.96 22.18
N THR A 4 -6.44 -7.04 21.42
CA THR A 4 -5.63 -7.14 20.20
C THR A 4 -6.11 -5.99 19.32
N SER A 5 -5.36 -4.89 19.32
CA SER A 5 -5.58 -3.82 18.35
C SER A 5 -5.42 -4.47 16.99
N ILE A 6 -6.53 -4.76 16.33
CA ILE A 6 -6.57 -5.12 14.91
C ILE A 6 -6.38 -3.79 14.21
N GLU A 7 -5.16 -3.24 14.28
CA GLU A 7 -4.83 -2.11 13.41
C GLU A 7 -5.12 -2.59 11.99
N PRO A 8 -5.87 -1.82 11.19
CA PRO A 8 -6.37 -2.32 9.93
C PRO A 8 -5.15 -2.46 9.01
N VAL A 9 -4.75 -3.71 8.80
CA VAL A 9 -3.57 -4.13 8.05
C VAL A 9 -4.00 -4.74 6.72
N PHE A 10 -3.26 -4.41 5.67
CA PHE A 10 -3.38 -5.06 4.37
C PHE A 10 -2.28 -6.11 4.23
N GLU A 11 -2.66 -7.36 3.96
CA GLU A 11 -1.71 -8.46 3.75
C GLU A 11 -1.79 -9.01 2.32
N ILE A 12 -0.67 -9.03 1.60
CA ILE A 12 -0.58 -9.65 0.26
C ILE A 12 0.80 -10.29 0.08
N ASP A 13 0.85 -11.46 -0.55
CA ASP A 13 2.09 -12.21 -0.81
C ASP A 13 2.99 -12.42 0.43
N GLY A 14 2.37 -12.58 1.62
CA GLY A 14 3.07 -12.75 2.89
C GLY A 14 3.69 -11.46 3.47
N GLN A 15 3.48 -10.32 2.83
CA GLN A 15 3.89 -9.01 3.33
C GLN A 15 2.71 -8.28 3.98
N ARG A 16 3.02 -7.51 5.02
CA ARG A 16 2.07 -6.66 5.75
C ARG A 16 2.32 -5.20 5.40
N TYR A 17 1.23 -4.47 5.28
CA TYR A 17 1.21 -3.04 5.01
C TYR A 17 0.23 -2.34 5.95
N GLU A 18 0.66 -1.26 6.55
CA GLU A 18 -0.09 -0.47 7.53
C GLU A 18 -0.10 1.02 7.17
N ALA A 19 -0.97 1.78 7.83
CA ALA A 19 -0.98 3.23 7.65
C ALA A 19 0.34 3.84 8.14
N GLY A 20 0.93 4.74 7.36
CA GLY A 20 2.26 5.33 7.55
C GLY A 20 3.36 4.66 6.72
N ASP A 21 3.10 3.47 6.16
CA ASP A 21 4.09 2.79 5.32
C ASP A 21 4.34 3.53 4.01
N ARG A 22 5.58 3.50 3.56
CA ARG A 22 5.99 4.04 2.27
C ARG A 22 6.15 2.90 1.29
N VAL A 23 5.44 2.94 0.16
CA VAL A 23 5.38 1.85 -0.82
C VAL A 23 5.65 2.32 -2.24
N ARG A 24 5.97 1.36 -3.11
CA ARG A 24 6.07 1.55 -4.56
C ARG A 24 5.21 0.52 -5.28
N PHE A 25 4.71 0.91 -6.47
CA PHE A 25 3.93 0.04 -7.35
C PHE A 25 4.74 -0.28 -8.63
N PRO A 26 5.56 -1.34 -8.63
CA PRO A 26 6.56 -1.60 -9.69
C PRO A 26 5.95 -1.90 -11.07
N ARG A 27 4.71 -2.39 -11.14
CA ARG A 27 3.99 -2.66 -12.39
C ARG A 27 2.87 -1.65 -12.64
N ALA A 28 2.92 -0.47 -12.02
CA ALA A 28 2.00 0.62 -12.35
C ALA A 28 2.10 1.01 -13.85
N ALA A 29 0.98 1.46 -14.41
CA ALA A 29 0.82 1.67 -15.85
C ALA A 29 1.83 2.67 -16.43
N THR A 30 2.10 3.77 -15.72
CA THR A 30 3.02 4.81 -16.21
C THR A 30 4.42 4.66 -15.61
N ARG A 31 5.44 5.12 -16.35
CA ARG A 31 6.82 5.18 -15.82
C ARG A 31 6.93 6.12 -14.61
N LYS A 32 6.13 7.19 -14.59
CA LYS A 32 6.11 8.18 -13.50
C LYS A 32 5.63 7.54 -12.20
N ASP A 33 4.55 6.76 -12.25
CA ASP A 33 3.97 6.13 -11.06
C ASP A 33 4.85 5.01 -10.51
N ARG A 34 5.56 4.29 -11.39
CA ARG A 34 6.56 3.30 -10.96
C ARG A 34 7.75 3.89 -10.19
N ALA A 35 8.08 5.15 -10.43
CA ALA A 35 9.19 5.84 -9.78
C ALA A 35 8.78 6.58 -8.50
N ARG A 36 7.48 6.70 -8.22
CA ARG A 36 6.93 7.42 -7.07
C ARG A 36 6.94 6.55 -5.82
N ILE A 37 7.03 7.23 -4.68
CA ILE A 37 6.84 6.64 -3.36
C ILE A 37 5.51 7.17 -2.85
N TYR A 38 4.64 6.26 -2.43
CA TYR A 38 3.32 6.56 -1.91
C TYR A 38 3.31 6.27 -0.41
N GLU A 39 2.65 7.11 0.37
CA GLU A 39 2.38 6.85 1.78
C GLU A 39 1.01 6.21 1.93
N ILE A 40 0.91 5.08 2.61
CA ILE A 40 -0.37 4.47 2.92
C ILE A 40 -1.04 5.31 3.99
N THR A 41 -2.17 5.93 3.69
CA THR A 41 -2.94 6.69 4.69
C THR A 41 -3.96 5.81 5.39
N GLU A 42 -4.43 4.76 4.73
CA GLU A 42 -5.37 3.78 5.27
C GLU A 42 -5.04 2.40 4.68
N ALA A 43 -5.02 1.36 5.51
CA ALA A 43 -4.90 -0.03 5.07
C ALA A 43 -6.08 -0.82 5.63
N GLY A 44 -6.47 -1.89 4.93
CA GLY A 44 -7.53 -2.81 5.37
C GLY A 44 -7.46 -4.12 4.59
N PRO A 45 -8.30 -5.11 4.91
CA PRO A 45 -8.23 -6.43 4.26
C PRO A 45 -8.50 -6.38 2.75
N ASP A 46 -9.32 -5.42 2.31
CA ASP A 46 -9.78 -5.29 0.93
C ASP A 46 -8.90 -4.41 0.05
N GLY A 47 -7.92 -3.70 0.62
CA GLY A 47 -7.07 -2.78 -0.13
C GLY A 47 -6.41 -1.72 0.75
N ILE A 48 -5.86 -0.69 0.08
CA ILE A 48 -5.21 0.44 0.74
C ILE A 48 -5.65 1.76 0.09
N THR A 49 -5.57 2.84 0.86
CA THR A 49 -5.53 4.20 0.35
C THR A 49 -4.11 4.71 0.48
N ALA A 50 -3.54 5.19 -0.62
CA ALA A 50 -2.19 5.72 -0.65
C ALA A 50 -2.16 7.15 -1.19
N GLU A 51 -1.32 8.01 -0.61
CA GLU A 51 -1.18 9.41 -0.97
C GLU A 51 0.21 9.67 -1.58
N VAL A 52 0.25 10.49 -2.64
CA VAL A 52 1.48 11.06 -3.19
C VAL A 52 1.20 12.44 -3.77
N ASP A 53 2.08 13.41 -3.54
CA ASP A 53 1.94 14.79 -4.04
C ASP A 53 0.58 15.44 -3.69
N GLY A 54 -0.04 15.08 -2.56
CA GLY A 54 -1.37 15.56 -2.14
C GLY A 54 -2.56 14.92 -2.88
N CYS A 55 -2.31 13.91 -3.71
CA CYS A 55 -3.36 13.12 -4.36
C CYS A 55 -3.52 11.77 -3.66
N ARG A 56 -4.76 11.42 -3.30
CA ARG A 56 -5.11 10.12 -2.71
C ARG A 56 -5.60 9.15 -3.77
N TYR A 57 -5.16 7.91 -3.66
CA TYR A 57 -5.48 6.80 -4.56
C TYR A 57 -5.98 5.64 -3.73
N GLN A 58 -7.23 5.25 -3.96
CA GLN A 58 -7.80 4.04 -3.37
C GLN A 58 -7.52 2.87 -4.31
N LEU A 59 -6.80 1.87 -3.82
CA LEU A 59 -6.40 0.69 -4.58
C LEU A 59 -7.00 -0.54 -3.93
N SER A 60 -7.77 -1.30 -4.71
CA SER A 60 -8.31 -2.58 -4.25
C SER A 60 -7.22 -3.64 -4.18
N ARG A 61 -7.45 -4.70 -3.41
CA ARG A 61 -6.59 -5.89 -3.38
C ARG A 61 -6.31 -6.44 -4.79
N GLY A 62 -7.31 -6.42 -5.67
CA GLY A 62 -7.16 -6.88 -7.05
C GLY A 62 -6.23 -5.98 -7.87
N ASP A 63 -6.37 -4.66 -7.73
CA ASP A 63 -5.48 -3.69 -8.39
C ASP A 63 -4.04 -3.88 -7.89
N ILE A 64 -3.87 -3.99 -6.57
CA ILE A 64 -2.57 -4.19 -5.93
C ILE A 64 -1.93 -5.52 -6.37
N ALA A 65 -2.70 -6.59 -6.48
CA ALA A 65 -2.21 -7.87 -7.01
C ALA A 65 -1.71 -7.75 -8.46
N ALA A 66 -2.39 -6.95 -9.28
CA ALA A 66 -2.03 -6.72 -10.68
C ALA A 66 -0.77 -5.82 -10.82
N ILE A 67 -0.73 -4.69 -10.11
CA ILE A 67 0.36 -3.70 -10.20
C ILE A 67 1.56 -4.03 -9.29
N GLY A 68 1.37 -4.92 -8.31
CA GLY A 68 2.33 -5.23 -7.26
C GLY A 68 2.51 -4.09 -6.27
N ILE A 69 2.93 -4.43 -5.06
CA ILE A 69 3.28 -3.48 -4.00
C ILE A 69 4.56 -3.95 -3.32
N VAL A 70 5.44 -3.01 -2.98
CA VAL A 70 6.67 -3.28 -2.23
C VAL A 70 6.93 -2.13 -1.27
N HIS A 71 7.53 -2.43 -0.12
CA HIS A 71 8.04 -1.40 0.79
C HIS A 71 9.13 -0.57 0.10
N ALA A 72 9.02 0.75 0.15
CA ALA A 72 9.95 1.66 -0.48
C ALA A 72 11.33 1.67 0.21
N ASP A 73 11.34 1.33 1.50
CA ASP A 73 12.51 1.36 2.40
C ASP A 73 13.20 -0.02 2.57
N GLN A 74 12.67 -1.09 1.99
CA GLN A 74 13.38 -2.39 1.97
C GLN A 74 14.52 -2.35 0.94
N LYS A 75 15.76 -2.57 1.42
CA LYS A 75 16.99 -2.69 0.62
C LYS A 75 17.25 -4.11 0.16
#